data_AF-A0AAV5UPC7-F1
#
_entry.id   AF-A0AAV5UPC7-F1
#
_cell.length_a   1.000
_cell.length_b   1.000
_cell.length_c   1.000
_cell.angle_alpha   90.00
_cell.angle_beta   90.00
_cell.angle_gamma   90.00
#
_symmetry.space_group_name_H-M   'P 1'
#
loop_
_entity.id
_entity.type
_entity.pdbx_description
1 polymer ?
#
loop_
_entity_poly.entity_id
_entity_poly.type
_entity_poly.pdbx_seq_one_letter_code
_entity_poly.pdbx_strand_id
1 'polypeptide(L)'
;CASGRIRHGICINGVEDLSFLAASPFVMANKMMPDFDHAVTSCISELLFNRTRDGVAIDKHRQFYKNINVVRYHHERGAPGFDINKFKCEL
;
A
#
# COMPACT_ATOMS: atom_id res chain seq x y z
N CYS A 1 12.66 -6.52 5.73
CA CYS A 1 12.65 -5.86 7.04
C CYS A 1 14.03 -5.30 7.28
N ALA A 2 14.32 -4.16 6.66
CA ALA A 2 15.63 -3.52 6.72
C ALA A 2 15.90 -2.94 8.10
N SER A 3 14.86 -2.51 8.83
CA SER A 3 14.95 -2.07 10.23
C SER A 3 15.46 -3.13 11.21
N GLY A 4 15.46 -4.41 10.83
CA GLY A 4 15.81 -5.53 11.72
C GLY A 4 14.83 -5.75 12.90
N ARG A 5 13.72 -5.01 12.96
CA ARG A 5 12.73 -5.13 14.05
C ARG A 5 11.50 -5.91 13.62
N ILE A 6 11.24 -7.01 14.32
CA ILE A 6 10.09 -7.87 14.10
C ILE A 6 9.30 -7.98 15.40
N ARG A 7 7.97 -7.86 15.32
CA ARG A 7 7.07 -8.11 16.45
C ARG A 7 5.91 -8.97 15.99
N HIS A 8 5.71 -10.09 16.66
CA HIS A 8 4.70 -11.11 16.31
C HIS A 8 4.79 -11.55 14.83
N GLY A 9 6.02 -11.72 14.32
CA GLY A 9 6.25 -12.14 12.94
C GLY A 9 6.04 -11.06 11.87
N ILE A 10 5.70 -9.82 12.25
CA ILE A 10 5.50 -8.70 11.33
C ILE A 10 6.65 -7.71 11.48
N CYS A 11 7.17 -7.21 10.35
CA CYS A 11 8.20 -6.17 10.35
C CYS A 11 7.64 -4.84 10.88
N ILE A 12 8.38 -4.23 11.80
CA ILE A 12 8.16 -2.84 12.18
C ILE A 12 9.08 -2.00 11.30
N ASN A 13 8.52 -1.29 10.33
CA ASN A 13 9.27 -0.47 9.40
C ASN A 13 9.94 0.69 10.15
N GLY A 14 11.20 0.94 9.82
CA GLY A 14 11.99 2.11 10.23
C GLY A 14 12.42 2.94 9.02
N VAL A 15 13.25 3.95 9.24
CA VAL A 15 13.79 4.80 8.17
C VAL A 15 14.60 4.00 7.15
N GLU A 16 15.17 2.86 7.55
CA GLU A 16 15.90 1.94 6.67
C GLU A 16 14.99 1.30 5.59
N ASP A 17 13.69 1.19 5.88
CA ASP A 17 12.68 0.68 4.94
C ASP A 17 12.07 1.79 4.05
N LEU A 18 12.47 3.06 4.23
CA LEU A 18 11.84 4.21 3.57
C LEU A 18 11.90 4.15 2.05
N SER A 19 13.03 3.69 1.47
CA SER A 19 13.19 3.58 0.02
C SER A 19 12.19 2.60 -0.59
N PHE A 20 11.97 1.46 0.08
CA PHE A 20 10.98 0.46 -0.29
C PHE A 20 9.55 1.02 -0.15
N LEU A 21 9.24 1.64 1.00
CA LEU A 21 7.93 2.23 1.26
C LEU A 21 7.58 3.34 0.26
N ALA A 22 8.53 4.21 -0.07
CA ALA A 22 8.35 5.30 -1.02
C ALA A 22 8.10 4.82 -2.46
N ALA A 23 8.73 3.71 -2.87
CA ALA A 23 8.56 3.13 -4.20
C ALA A 23 7.30 2.24 -4.32
N SER A 24 6.73 1.83 -3.19
CA SER A 24 5.60 0.92 -3.14
C SER A 24 4.34 1.52 -3.78
N PRO A 25 3.62 0.77 -4.64
CA PRO A 25 2.34 1.18 -5.18
C PRO A 25 1.17 0.91 -4.22
N PHE A 26 1.42 0.36 -3.02
CA PHE A 26 0.36 0.11 -2.04
C PHE A 26 -0.01 1.38 -1.27
N VAL A 27 -1.30 1.60 -1.03
CA VAL A 27 -1.83 2.79 -0.32
C VAL A 27 -1.58 2.71 1.19
N MET A 28 -1.41 1.49 1.72
CA MET A 28 -1.27 1.22 3.15
C MET A 28 -0.02 0.39 3.41
N ALA A 29 0.62 0.67 4.54
CA ALA A 29 1.76 -0.09 5.05
C ALA A 29 1.53 -0.48 6.52
N ASN A 30 2.06 -1.64 6.91
CA ASN A 30 2.03 -2.16 8.28
C ASN A 30 3.35 -2.90 8.55
N LYS A 31 4.02 -2.77 9.71
CA LYS A 31 3.69 -1.97 10.89
C LYS A 31 4.62 -0.76 11.01
N MET A 32 4.16 0.34 11.59
CA MET A 32 5.00 1.47 12.01
C MET A 32 4.71 1.75 13.48
N MET A 33 5.73 2.06 14.28
CA MET A 33 5.59 2.34 15.71
C MET A 33 6.41 3.57 16.07
N PRO A 34 5.77 4.70 16.47
CA PRO A 34 6.47 5.93 16.86
C PRO A 34 7.54 5.72 17.94
N ASP A 35 7.28 4.85 18.92
CA ASP A 35 8.22 4.52 20.00
C ASP A 35 9.49 3.80 19.52
N PHE A 36 9.43 3.18 18.33
CA PHE A 36 10.59 2.55 17.71
C PHE A 36 11.33 3.53 16.80
N ASP A 37 10.60 4.09 15.83
CA ASP A 37 11.16 5.05 14.88
C ASP A 37 10.03 5.95 14.36
N HIS A 38 10.00 7.19 14.84
CA HIS A 38 9.04 8.19 14.39
C HIS A 38 9.44 8.82 13.04
N ALA A 39 10.73 8.79 12.66
CA ALA A 39 11.22 9.44 11.47
C ALA A 39 10.59 8.84 10.20
N VAL A 40 10.43 7.52 10.13
CA VAL A 40 9.75 6.88 8.99
C VAL A 40 8.33 7.40 8.79
N THR A 41 7.58 7.63 9.87
CA THR A 41 6.19 8.14 9.81
C THR A 41 6.18 9.59 9.34
N SER A 42 7.10 10.40 9.84
CA SER A 42 7.27 11.80 9.43
C SER A 42 7.66 11.91 7.95
N CYS A 43 8.65 11.15 7.50
CA CYS A 43 9.14 11.18 6.12
C CYS A 43 8.06 10.72 5.13
N ILE A 44 7.32 9.65 5.44
CA ILE A 44 6.20 9.21 4.60
C ILE A 44 5.10 10.26 4.54
N SER A 45 4.78 10.91 5.67
CA SER A 45 3.77 11.97 5.71
C SER A 45 4.17 13.17 4.84
N GLU A 46 5.42 13.61 4.92
CA GLU A 46 5.95 14.69 4.09
C GLU A 46 5.97 14.30 2.59
N LEU A 47 6.37 13.08 2.28
CA LEU A 47 6.39 12.56 0.92
C LEU A 47 4.97 12.50 0.31
N LEU A 48 3.98 12.06 1.09
CA LEU A 48 2.58 12.08 0.68
C LEU A 48 2.08 13.52 0.49
N PHE A 49 2.40 14.43 1.41
CA PHE A 49 2.07 15.85 1.30
C PHE A 49 2.61 16.45 -0.01
N ASN A 50 3.90 16.27 -0.30
CA ASN A 50 4.52 16.76 -1.53
C ASN A 50 3.85 16.18 -2.79
N ARG A 51 3.57 14.86 -2.81
CA ARG A 51 2.85 14.23 -3.95
C ARG A 51 1.47 14.85 -4.18
N THR A 52 0.73 15.12 -3.11
CA THR A 52 -0.62 15.70 -3.20
C THR A 52 -0.60 17.18 -3.61
N ARG A 53 0.34 17.96 -3.05
CA ARG A 53 0.52 19.39 -3.37
C ARG A 53 0.93 19.59 -4.82
N ASP A 54 1.87 18.78 -5.31
CA ASP A 54 2.49 18.95 -6.63
C ASP A 54 1.65 18.32 -7.76
N GLY A 55 0.49 17.71 -7.43
CA GLY A 55 -0.45 17.18 -8.42
C GLY A 55 0.08 15.99 -9.23
N VAL A 56 0.92 15.15 -8.61
CA VAL A 56 1.51 13.99 -9.29
C VAL A 56 0.41 13.08 -9.83
N ALA A 57 0.49 12.75 -11.12
CA ALA A 57 -0.51 11.94 -11.79
C ALA A 57 -0.64 10.54 -11.13
N ILE A 58 -1.84 10.24 -10.64
CA ILE A 58 -2.21 8.94 -10.04
C ILE A 58 -2.25 7.82 -11.11
N ASP A 59 -2.23 8.20 -12.39
CA ASP A 59 -2.37 7.30 -13.54
C ASP A 59 -1.28 6.21 -13.60
N LYS A 60 -0.07 6.50 -13.08
CA LYS A 60 1.11 5.64 -13.22
C LYS A 60 0.89 4.21 -12.70
N HIS A 61 -0.02 4.05 -11.74
CA HIS A 61 -0.35 2.76 -11.12
C HIS A 61 -1.80 2.34 -11.36
N ARG A 62 -2.51 2.96 -12.31
CA ARG A 62 -3.94 2.68 -12.56
C ARG A 62 -4.20 1.21 -12.86
N GLN A 63 -3.36 0.58 -13.69
CA GLN A 63 -3.51 -0.84 -14.03
C GLN A 63 -3.23 -1.75 -12.82
N PHE A 64 -2.23 -1.40 -12.01
CA PHE A 64 -1.95 -2.10 -10.77
C PHE A 64 -3.19 -2.11 -9.86
N TYR A 65 -3.78 -0.94 -9.58
CA TYR A 65 -4.96 -0.85 -8.71
C TYR A 65 -6.19 -1.57 -9.27
N LYS A 66 -6.44 -1.49 -10.58
CA LYS A 66 -7.56 -2.20 -11.23
C LYS A 66 -7.49 -3.72 -11.04
N ASN A 67 -6.28 -4.27 -10.95
CA ASN A 67 -6.07 -5.71 -10.87
C ASN A 67 -6.01 -6.22 -9.42
N ILE A 68 -6.05 -5.34 -8.41
CA ILE A 68 -6.13 -5.78 -7.01
C ILE A 68 -7.45 -6.52 -6.80
N ASN A 69 -7.40 -7.73 -6.23
CA ASN A 69 -8.57 -8.60 -6.02
C ASN A 69 -9.76 -7.88 -5.38
N VAL A 70 -9.53 -7.09 -4.32
CA VAL A 70 -10.62 -6.35 -3.65
C VAL A 70 -11.26 -5.30 -4.58
N VAL A 71 -10.45 -4.60 -5.38
CA VAL A 71 -10.93 -3.60 -6.34
C VAL A 71 -11.71 -4.28 -7.46
N ARG A 72 -11.16 -5.35 -8.04
CA ARG A 72 -11.80 -6.14 -9.10
C ARG A 72 -13.13 -6.74 -8.64
N TYR A 73 -13.13 -7.36 -7.46
CA TYR A 73 -14.35 -7.92 -6.86
C TYR A 73 -15.43 -6.86 -6.67
N HIS A 74 -15.08 -5.69 -6.11
CA HIS A 74 -16.06 -4.61 -5.91
C HIS A 74 -16.61 -4.03 -7.21
N HIS A 75 -15.80 -4.02 -8.27
CA HIS A 75 -16.22 -3.63 -9.61
C HIS A 75 -17.17 -4.66 -10.25
N GLU A 76 -16.85 -5.95 -10.16
CA GLU A 76 -17.57 -7.01 -10.86
C GLU A 76 -18.85 -7.48 -10.13
N ARG A 77 -18.90 -7.39 -8.80
CA ARG A 77 -20.03 -7.93 -8.01
C ARG A 77 -21.39 -7.31 -8.31
N GLY A 78 -21.40 -6.11 -8.91
CA GLY A 78 -22.63 -5.41 -9.32
C GLY A 78 -23.08 -5.74 -10.74
N ALA A 79 -22.29 -6.49 -11.51
CA ALA A 79 -22.60 -6.81 -12.89
C ALA A 79 -23.70 -7.88 -12.99
N PRO A 80 -24.60 -7.80 -13.99
CA PRO A 80 -25.58 -8.85 -14.24
C PRO A 80 -24.89 -10.20 -14.50
N GLY A 81 -25.35 -11.25 -13.81
CA GLY A 81 -24.79 -12.60 -13.96
C GLY A 81 -23.47 -12.84 -13.20
N PHE A 82 -23.07 -11.94 -12.30
CA PHE A 82 -21.94 -12.19 -11.41
C PHE A 82 -22.17 -13.44 -10.54
N ASP A 83 -21.17 -14.32 -10.49
CA ASP A 83 -21.15 -15.53 -9.67
C ASP A 83 -19.87 -15.55 -8.83
N ILE A 84 -20.02 -15.44 -7.52
CA ILE A 84 -18.89 -15.40 -6.58
C ILE A 84 -18.02 -16.65 -6.66
N ASN A 85 -18.59 -17.81 -7.01
CA ASN A 85 -17.82 -19.06 -7.11
C ASN A 85 -16.93 -19.10 -8.35
N LYS A 86 -17.19 -18.22 -9.33
CA LYS A 86 -16.38 -18.07 -10.54
C LYS A 86 -15.33 -16.97 -10.42
N PHE A 87 -15.42 -16.11 -9.40
CA PHE A 87 -14.41 -15.09 -9.15
C PHE A 87 -13.10 -15.73 -8.68
N LYS A 88 -12.03 -15.54 -9.43
CA LYS A 88 -10.69 -16.05 -9.07
C LYS A 88 -9.85 -14.91 -8.53
N CYS A 89 -9.26 -15.09 -7.35
CA CYS A 89 -8.21 -14.21 -6.85
C CYS A 89 -6.92 -14.50 -7.61
N GLU A 90 -6.25 -13.45 -8.08
CA GLU A 90 -4.88 -13.56 -8.60
C GLU A 90 -3.89 -13.37 -7.45
N LEU A 91 -2.84 -14.20 -7.43
CA LEU A 91 -1.75 -14.16 -6.45
C LEU A 91 -0.59 -13.31 -6.97
#